data_AF-A0A448XZY3-F1
#
_entry.id   AF-A0A448XZY3-F1
#
_cell.length_a   1.000
_cell.length_b   1.000
_cell.length_c   1.000
_cell.angle_alpha   90.00
_cell.angle_beta   90.00
_cell.angle_gamma   90.00
#
_symmetry.space_group_name_H-M   'P 1'
#
loop_
_entity.id
_entity.type
_entity.pdbx_description
1 polymer ?
#
loop_
_entity_poly.entity_id
_entity_poly.type
_entity_poly.pdbx_seq_one_letter_code
_entity_poly.pdbx_strand_id
1 'polypeptide(L)'
;MDKKLERSNADKALRRLTNQIKPLGFVRTKPTFWVREREHLVQFIHIHKYTFGPLFRIHTCVRPLNSNLEFVALFGPIEQELNAAAKFEYTEETSSVESCASAMSQFISTFSEEWYSTLGTTTALLSSESVLDAQEKMSLRQSLDGKAKTSNNERTRLLLKIA
;
A
#
# COMPACT_ATOMS: atom_id res chain seq x y z
N MET A 1 25.76 -0.90 10.70
CA MET A 1 25.13 0.37 10.32
C MET A 1 24.85 1.24 11.52
N ASP A 2 25.40 2.45 11.49
CA ASP A 2 25.00 3.52 12.39
C ASP A 2 23.49 3.82 12.22
N LYS A 3 22.75 3.96 13.33
CA LYS A 3 21.28 4.13 13.30
C LYS A 3 20.84 5.39 12.56
N LYS A 4 21.64 6.46 12.61
CA LYS A 4 21.34 7.71 11.89
C LYS A 4 21.54 7.52 10.39
N LEU A 5 22.63 6.87 9.99
CA LEU A 5 22.85 6.48 8.60
C LEU A 5 21.75 5.54 8.09
N GLU A 6 21.34 4.55 8.88
CA GLU A 6 20.29 3.59 8.51
C GLU A 6 18.94 4.25 8.23
N ARG A 7 18.54 5.20 9.10
CA ARG A 7 17.33 5.99 8.89
C ARG A 7 17.45 6.86 7.65
N SER A 8 18.59 7.54 7.46
CA SER A 8 18.85 8.37 6.28
C SER A 8 18.76 7.55 4.98
N ASN A 9 19.37 6.37 4.96
CA ASN A 9 19.33 5.47 3.80
C ASN A 9 17.94 4.89 3.55
N ALA A 10 17.18 4.57 4.60
CA ALA A 10 15.79 4.18 4.47
C ALA A 10 14.94 5.26 3.78
N ASP A 11 15.08 6.51 4.25
CA ASP A 11 14.35 7.64 3.68
C ASP A 11 14.75 7.90 2.23
N LYS A 12 16.03 7.74 1.88
CA LYS A 12 16.51 7.82 0.49
C LYS A 12 15.88 6.73 -0.39
N ALA A 13 15.83 5.47 0.08
CA ALA A 13 15.20 4.38 -0.66
C ALA A 13 13.72 4.70 -0.95
N LEU A 14 12.96 5.12 0.07
CA LEU A 14 11.53 5.44 -0.08
C LEU A 14 11.28 6.68 -0.96
N ARG A 15 12.17 7.68 -0.95
CA ARG A 15 12.10 8.83 -1.87
C ARG A 15 12.34 8.42 -3.32
N ARG A 16 13.36 7.60 -3.58
CA ARG A 16 13.64 7.06 -4.92
C ARG A 16 12.48 6.22 -5.43
N LEU A 17 11.97 5.32 -4.58
CA LEU A 17 10.78 4.53 -4.87
C LEU A 17 9.60 5.41 -5.28
N THR A 18 9.33 6.48 -4.52
CA THR A 18 8.23 7.41 -4.80
C THR A 18 8.30 7.95 -6.22
N ASN A 19 9.49 8.31 -6.70
CA ASN A 19 9.67 8.80 -8.06
C ASN A 19 9.45 7.70 -9.10
N GLN A 20 9.90 6.48 -8.83
CA GLN A 20 9.79 5.34 -9.75
C GLN A 20 8.35 4.85 -9.92
N ILE A 21 7.54 4.86 -8.85
CA ILE A 21 6.14 4.40 -8.92
C ILE A 21 5.13 5.52 -9.21
N LYS A 22 5.58 6.78 -9.32
CA LYS A 22 4.71 7.92 -9.67
C LYS A 22 3.91 7.69 -10.96
N PRO A 23 4.46 7.11 -12.04
CA PRO A 23 3.70 6.82 -13.27
C PRO A 23 2.54 5.85 -13.06
N LEU A 24 2.57 5.02 -12.01
CA LEU A 24 1.46 4.15 -11.64
C LEU A 24 0.30 4.95 -10.98
N GLY A 25 0.48 6.24 -10.70
CA GLY A 25 -0.54 7.10 -10.09
C GLY A 25 -0.57 7.04 -8.56
N PHE A 26 0.43 6.43 -7.93
CA PHE A 26 0.58 6.44 -6.48
C PHE A 26 1.19 7.76 -5.99
N VAL A 27 0.63 8.32 -4.92
CA VAL A 27 1.11 9.52 -4.24
C VAL A 27 1.48 9.17 -2.81
N ARG A 28 2.66 9.58 -2.35
CA ARG A 28 3.08 9.39 -0.96
C ARG A 28 2.36 10.40 -0.06
N THR A 29 1.33 9.96 0.66
CA THR A 29 0.51 10.81 1.54
C THR A 29 0.96 10.78 3.00
N LYS A 30 1.67 9.73 3.40
CA LYS A 30 2.30 9.57 4.72
C LYS A 30 3.71 9.00 4.59
N PRO A 31 4.54 9.06 5.64
CA PRO A 31 5.89 8.49 5.59
C PRO A 31 5.94 7.03 5.10
N THR A 32 4.95 6.21 5.44
CA THR A 32 4.91 4.79 5.07
C THR A 32 3.78 4.43 4.11
N PHE A 33 3.01 5.39 3.58
CA PHE A 33 1.85 5.09 2.72
C PHE A 33 1.96 5.79 1.36
N TRP A 34 1.69 5.01 0.31
CA TRP A 34 1.51 5.47 -1.06
C TRP A 34 0.10 5.10 -1.50
N VAL A 35 -0.66 6.10 -1.95
CA VAL A 35 -2.10 5.99 -2.11
C VAL A 35 -2.50 6.37 -3.53
N ARG A 36 -3.49 5.67 -4.06
CA ARG A 36 -4.12 5.94 -5.35
C ARG A 36 -5.62 5.73 -5.22
N GLU A 37 -6.40 6.78 -5.43
CA GLU A 37 -7.86 6.69 -5.38
C GLU A 37 -8.42 5.98 -6.63
N ARG A 38 -9.53 5.29 -6.39
CA ARG A 38 -10.44 4.69 -7.37
C ARG A 38 -11.86 5.09 -6.99
N GLU A 39 -12.82 4.81 -7.86
CA GLU A 39 -14.21 5.29 -7.71
C GLU A 39 -14.86 4.93 -6.36
N HIS A 40 -14.67 3.70 -5.87
CA HIS A 40 -15.27 3.22 -4.62
C HIS A 40 -14.25 2.74 -3.58
N LEU A 41 -12.98 2.76 -3.97
CA LEU A 41 -11.88 2.14 -3.23
C LEU A 41 -10.70 3.09 -3.21
N VAL A 42 -9.86 2.91 -2.21
CA VAL A 42 -8.51 3.43 -2.18
C VAL A 42 -7.56 2.24 -2.24
N GLN A 43 -6.69 2.24 -3.25
CA GLN A 43 -5.58 1.31 -3.34
C GLN A 43 -4.38 1.96 -2.66
N PHE A 44 -3.70 1.23 -1.78
CA PHE A 44 -2.53 1.80 -1.11
C PHE A 44 -1.45 0.75 -0.82
N ILE A 45 -0.21 1.19 -0.95
CA ILE A 45 0.97 0.44 -0.55
C ILE A 45 1.42 0.97 0.81
N HIS A 46 1.52 0.08 1.79
CA HIS A 46 2.11 0.39 3.10
C HIS A 46 3.49 -0.28 3.23
N ILE A 47 4.53 0.53 3.42
CA ILE A 47 5.91 0.04 3.49
C ILE A 47 6.44 0.23 4.91
N HIS A 48 6.74 -0.88 5.55
CA HIS A 48 7.25 -0.92 6.92
C HIS A 48 8.73 -1.27 6.92
N LYS A 49 9.57 -0.42 7.53
CA LYS A 49 10.97 -0.75 7.81
C LYS A 49 11.04 -1.60 9.08
N TYR A 50 11.73 -2.74 9.03
CA TYR A 50 11.96 -3.55 10.23
C TYR A 50 12.88 -2.84 11.24
N THR A 51 12.66 -3.11 12.52
CA THR A 51 13.47 -2.56 13.62
C THR A 51 14.81 -3.28 13.80
N PHE A 52 14.91 -4.53 13.33
CA PHE A 52 16.07 -5.38 13.49
C PHE A 52 17.04 -5.38 12.30
N GLY A 53 16.81 -4.53 11.28
CA GLY A 53 17.76 -4.41 10.17
C GLY A 53 17.36 -3.45 9.05
N PRO A 54 18.26 -3.28 8.06
CA PRO A 54 18.07 -2.41 6.91
C PRO A 54 17.24 -3.11 5.83
N LEU A 55 16.02 -3.50 6.18
CA LEU A 55 15.09 -4.13 5.25
C LEU A 55 13.65 -3.66 5.43
N PHE A 56 12.86 -3.82 4.38
CA PHE A 56 11.46 -3.41 4.30
C PHE A 56 10.53 -4.60 4.09
N ARG A 57 9.29 -4.42 4.54
CA ARG A 57 8.11 -5.22 4.22
C ARG A 57 7.12 -4.35 3.46
N ILE A 58 6.49 -4.89 2.43
CA ILE A 58 5.49 -4.19 1.60
C ILE A 58 4.13 -4.88 1.77
N HIS A 59 3.14 -4.11 2.19
CA HIS A 59 1.74 -4.51 2.18
C HIS A 59 1.07 -3.90 0.97
N THR A 60 0.37 -4.71 0.18
CA THR A 60 -0.47 -4.26 -0.93
C THR A 60 -1.92 -4.31 -0.48
N CYS A 61 -2.58 -3.16 -0.34
CA CYS A 61 -3.86 -3.10 0.39
C CYS A 61 -4.93 -2.32 -0.36
N VAL A 62 -6.18 -2.63 -0.02
CA VAL A 62 -7.36 -1.86 -0.42
C VAL A 62 -8.14 -1.38 0.79
N ARG A 63 -8.85 -0.28 0.61
CA ARG A 63 -9.84 0.22 1.58
C ARG A 63 -11.06 0.78 0.83
N PRO A 64 -12.29 0.32 1.14
CA PRO A 64 -13.51 1.01 0.72
C PRO A 64 -13.52 2.48 1.15
N LEU A 65 -13.85 3.39 0.22
CA LEU A 65 -13.97 4.82 0.55
C LEU A 65 -14.99 5.06 1.67
N ASN A 66 -16.12 4.33 1.62
CA ASN A 66 -17.19 4.35 2.61
C ASN A 66 -16.91 3.47 3.85
N SER A 67 -15.66 3.07 4.09
CA SER A 67 -15.28 2.38 5.32
C SER A 67 -15.62 3.24 6.54
N ASN A 68 -16.26 2.64 7.54
CA ASN A 68 -16.56 3.29 8.81
C ASN A 68 -15.42 3.14 9.84
N LEU A 69 -14.39 2.35 9.54
CA LEU A 69 -13.26 2.13 10.43
C LEU A 69 -12.52 3.43 10.74
N GLU A 70 -12.18 3.65 12.00
CA GLU A 70 -11.49 4.85 12.47
C GLU A 70 -9.96 4.76 12.34
N PHE A 71 -9.46 3.66 11.80
CA PHE A 71 -8.06 3.41 11.52
C PHE A 71 -7.88 2.82 10.13
N VAL A 72 -6.64 2.84 9.62
CA VAL A 72 -6.27 2.24 8.33
C VAL A 72 -5.91 0.78 8.55
N ALA A 73 -6.88 -0.11 8.33
CA ALA A 73 -6.66 -1.54 8.31
C ALA A 73 -5.87 -1.95 7.06
N LEU A 74 -4.99 -2.94 7.20
CA LEU A 74 -4.13 -3.45 6.12
C LEU A 74 -4.78 -4.65 5.41
N PHE A 75 -5.94 -4.42 4.78
CA PHE A 75 -6.62 -5.48 4.05
C PHE A 75 -5.95 -5.73 2.70
N GLY A 76 -5.09 -6.75 2.68
CA GLY A 76 -4.42 -7.26 1.50
C GLY A 76 -3.13 -8.00 1.86
N PRO A 77 -2.43 -8.58 0.86
CA PRO A 77 -1.29 -9.43 1.10
C PRO A 77 -0.01 -8.65 1.45
N ILE A 78 0.90 -9.34 2.13
CA ILE A 78 2.31 -8.95 2.24
C ILE A 78 3.10 -9.40 1.00
N GLU A 79 4.32 -8.89 0.83
CA GLU A 79 5.14 -9.17 -0.34
C GLU A 79 5.39 -10.66 -0.58
N GLN A 80 5.57 -11.43 0.49
CA GLN A 80 5.88 -12.85 0.42
C GLN A 80 4.70 -13.71 -0.01
N GLU A 81 3.46 -13.25 0.22
CA GLU A 81 2.25 -13.94 -0.25
C GLU A 81 2.05 -13.76 -1.77
N LEU A 82 2.53 -12.65 -2.33
CA LEU A 82 2.49 -12.41 -3.78
C LEU A 82 3.71 -12.98 -4.50
N ASN A 83 4.88 -12.99 -3.84
CA ASN A 83 6.09 -13.59 -4.34
C ASN A 83 6.98 -14.03 -3.16
N ALA A 84 7.05 -15.34 -2.91
CA ALA A 84 7.80 -15.91 -1.79
C ALA A 84 9.30 -15.56 -1.81
N ALA A 85 9.86 -15.19 -2.97
CA ALA A 85 11.26 -14.76 -3.10
C ALA A 85 11.47 -13.25 -2.88
N ALA A 86 10.42 -12.46 -2.69
CA ALA A 86 10.52 -11.02 -2.50
C ALA A 86 11.30 -10.69 -1.22
N LYS A 87 12.37 -9.89 -1.38
CA LYS A 87 13.19 -9.35 -0.30
C LYS A 87 13.65 -7.95 -0.66
N PHE A 88 13.57 -7.03 0.30
CA PHE A 88 13.91 -5.63 0.10
C PHE A 88 14.90 -5.17 1.16
N GLU A 89 16.17 -5.53 0.95
CA GLU A 89 17.26 -5.26 1.89
C GLU A 89 18.23 -4.25 1.27
N TYR A 90 18.88 -3.44 2.10
CA TYR A 90 19.89 -2.48 1.68
C TYR A 90 21.08 -2.45 2.64
N THR A 91 22.23 -1.99 2.18
CA THR A 91 23.44 -1.82 3.00
C THR A 91 23.78 -0.32 3.15
N GLU A 92 24.99 -0.03 3.65
CA GLU A 92 25.48 1.34 3.78
C GLU A 92 25.81 1.97 2.42
N GLU A 93 26.01 1.13 1.40
CA GLU A 93 26.38 1.55 0.04
C GLU A 93 25.22 2.21 -0.69
N THR A 94 25.50 3.34 -1.34
CA THR A 94 24.49 4.08 -2.11
C THR A 94 23.85 3.24 -3.21
N SER A 95 24.64 2.40 -3.89
CA SER A 95 24.20 1.45 -4.92
C SER A 95 23.18 0.46 -4.36
N SER A 96 23.42 -0.09 -3.16
CA SER A 96 22.50 -1.02 -2.51
C SER A 96 21.16 -0.35 -2.17
N VAL A 97 21.17 0.91 -1.72
CA VAL A 97 19.94 1.69 -1.46
C VAL A 97 19.15 1.92 -2.77
N GLU A 98 19.84 2.13 -3.89
CA GLU A 98 19.21 2.28 -5.21
C GLU A 98 18.61 0.97 -5.71
N SER A 99 19.37 -0.13 -5.61
CA SER A 99 18.88 -1.48 -5.94
C SER A 99 17.66 -1.87 -5.12
N CYS A 100 17.64 -1.56 -3.82
CA CYS A 100 16.48 -1.81 -2.96
C CYS A 100 15.25 -1.01 -3.43
N ALA A 101 15.40 0.28 -3.73
CA ALA A 101 14.30 1.09 -4.26
C ALA A 101 13.76 0.53 -5.58
N SER A 102 14.65 0.16 -6.51
CA SER A 102 14.28 -0.42 -7.79
C SER A 102 13.60 -1.78 -7.65
N ALA A 103 14.06 -2.64 -6.73
CA ALA A 103 13.43 -3.92 -6.43
C ALA A 103 12.01 -3.73 -5.87
N MET A 104 11.81 -2.79 -4.95
CA MET A 104 10.48 -2.43 -4.45
C MET A 104 9.57 -1.90 -5.57
N SER A 105 10.11 -1.03 -6.43
CA SER A 105 9.35 -0.48 -7.56
C SER A 105 8.92 -1.57 -8.55
N GLN A 106 9.84 -2.47 -8.90
CA GLN A 106 9.56 -3.59 -9.78
C GLN A 106 8.50 -4.50 -9.16
N PHE A 107 8.62 -4.82 -7.87
CA PHE A 107 7.63 -5.61 -7.17
C PHE A 107 6.23 -4.98 -7.25
N ILE A 108 6.13 -3.68 -6.98
CA ILE A 108 4.85 -2.96 -7.04
C ILE A 108 4.29 -2.97 -8.46
N SER A 109 5.11 -2.65 -9.46
CA SER A 109 4.66 -2.59 -10.86
C SER A 109 4.24 -3.95 -11.44
N THR A 110 4.74 -5.05 -10.88
CA THR A 110 4.44 -6.40 -11.36
C THR A 110 3.39 -7.06 -10.48
N PHE A 111 3.74 -7.36 -9.24
CA PHE A 111 2.92 -8.19 -8.36
C PHE A 111 1.79 -7.40 -7.69
N SER A 112 2.04 -6.18 -7.22
CA SER A 112 0.97 -5.39 -6.59
C SER A 112 -0.08 -4.95 -7.62
N GLU A 113 0.33 -4.48 -8.80
CA GLU A 113 -0.60 -4.13 -9.87
C GLU A 113 -1.37 -5.35 -10.40
N GLU A 114 -0.72 -6.52 -10.53
CA GLU A 114 -1.42 -7.77 -10.88
C GLU A 114 -2.46 -8.13 -9.83
N TRP A 115 -2.11 -8.05 -8.53
CA TRP A 115 -3.07 -8.29 -7.46
C TRP A 115 -4.25 -7.32 -7.52
N TYR A 116 -4.00 -6.01 -7.70
CA TYR A 116 -5.07 -5.02 -7.83
C TYR A 116 -6.00 -5.27 -9.02
N SER A 117 -5.47 -5.79 -10.13
CA SER A 117 -6.25 -6.07 -11.35
C SER A 117 -7.00 -7.41 -11.31
N THR A 118 -6.69 -8.27 -10.33
CA THR A 118 -7.32 -9.58 -10.17
C THR A 118 -8.11 -9.67 -8.85
N LEU A 119 -7.43 -9.99 -7.75
CA LEU A 119 -8.01 -10.24 -6.43
C LEU A 119 -8.39 -8.95 -5.67
N GLY A 120 -7.80 -7.82 -6.06
CA GLY A 120 -8.12 -6.48 -5.56
C GLY A 120 -9.27 -5.80 -6.31
N THR A 121 -9.95 -6.49 -7.23
CA THR A 121 -11.11 -5.95 -7.96
C THR A 121 -12.37 -5.98 -7.11
N THR A 122 -13.32 -5.08 -7.39
CA THR A 122 -14.60 -5.02 -6.66
C THR A 122 -15.31 -6.38 -6.59
N THR A 123 -15.37 -7.12 -7.70
CA THR A 123 -15.99 -8.45 -7.75
C THR A 123 -15.30 -9.44 -6.84
N ALA A 124 -13.96 -9.53 -6.92
CA ALA A 124 -13.19 -10.41 -6.06
C ALA A 124 -13.32 -10.00 -4.58
N LEU A 125 -13.30 -8.71 -4.28
CA LEU A 125 -13.43 -8.16 -2.93
C LEU A 125 -14.81 -8.41 -2.29
N LEU A 126 -15.84 -8.70 -3.07
CA LEU A 126 -17.18 -9.07 -2.57
C LEU A 126 -17.43 -10.58 -2.51
N SER A 127 -16.47 -11.39 -2.94
CA SER A 127 -16.54 -12.85 -2.93
C SER A 127 -16.26 -13.44 -1.53
N SER A 128 -16.37 -14.76 -1.39
CA SER A 128 -15.99 -15.49 -0.17
C SER A 128 -14.49 -15.35 0.12
N GLU A 129 -13.65 -15.44 -0.91
CA GLU A 129 -12.17 -15.46 -0.83
C GLU A 129 -11.52 -14.08 -0.67
N SER A 130 -12.33 -13.05 -0.45
CA SER A 130 -11.87 -11.68 -0.33
C SER A 130 -11.05 -11.43 0.93
N VAL A 131 -10.07 -10.54 0.81
CA VAL A 131 -9.26 -10.01 1.92
C VAL A 131 -10.04 -9.06 2.85
N LEU A 132 -11.22 -8.58 2.43
CA LEU A 132 -12.08 -7.75 3.27
C LEU A 132 -12.87 -8.61 4.24
N ASP A 133 -13.03 -8.11 5.47
CA ASP A 133 -13.98 -8.69 6.41
C ASP A 133 -15.45 -8.38 6.01
N ALA A 134 -16.40 -8.93 6.78
CA ALA A 134 -17.82 -8.74 6.52
C ALA A 134 -18.26 -7.26 6.57
N GLN A 135 -17.64 -6.46 7.44
CA GLN A 135 -17.98 -5.05 7.64
C GLN A 135 -17.50 -4.21 6.46
N GLU A 136 -16.28 -4.42 5.98
CA GLU A 136 -15.74 -3.68 4.84
C GLU A 136 -16.36 -4.12 3.51
N LYS A 137 -16.74 -5.40 3.37
CA LYS A 137 -17.58 -5.86 2.27
C LYS A 137 -18.91 -5.10 2.23
N MET A 138 -19.55 -4.92 3.38
CA MET A 138 -20.77 -4.13 3.51
C MET A 138 -20.55 -2.67 3.13
N SER A 139 -19.46 -2.04 3.59
CA SER A 139 -19.10 -0.67 3.21
C SER A 139 -18.89 -0.51 1.70
N LEU A 140 -18.22 -1.48 1.05
CA LEU A 140 -18.03 -1.49 -0.40
C LEU A 140 -19.36 -1.65 -1.15
N ARG A 141 -20.23 -2.58 -0.73
CA ARG A 141 -21.57 -2.75 -1.33
C ARG A 141 -22.40 -1.47 -1.24
N GLN A 142 -22.39 -0.81 -0.09
CA GLN A 142 -23.08 0.47 0.08
C GLN A 142 -22.57 1.54 -0.87
N SER A 143 -21.26 1.61 -1.16
CA SER A 143 -20.72 2.54 -2.15
C SER A 143 -21.26 2.25 -3.55
N LEU A 144 -21.27 0.98 -3.95
CA LEU A 144 -21.75 0.54 -5.27
C LEU A 144 -23.26 0.78 -5.44
N ASP A 145 -24.03 0.63 -4.37
CA ASP A 145 -25.46 0.90 -4.33
C ASP A 145 -25.79 2.42 -4.31
N GLY A 146 -24.79 3.30 -4.37
CA GLY A 146 -24.99 4.75 -4.27
C GLY A 146 -25.38 5.24 -2.86
N LYS A 147 -25.18 4.40 -1.83
CA LYS A 147 -25.49 4.66 -0.42
C LYS A 147 -24.24 5.02 0.40
N ALA A 148 -23.17 5.45 -0.26
CA ALA A 148 -21.97 5.93 0.43
C ALA A 148 -22.30 7.13 1.33
N LYS A 149 -21.81 7.11 2.57
CA LYS A 149 -21.92 8.24 3.49
C LYS A 149 -20.77 9.20 3.23
N THR A 150 -21.08 10.46 2.96
CA THR A 150 -20.07 11.51 2.74
C THR A 150 -19.06 11.59 3.88
N SER A 151 -19.52 11.50 5.14
CA SER A 151 -18.66 11.52 6.32
C SER A 151 -17.68 10.36 6.40
N ASN A 152 -18.02 9.18 5.87
CA ASN A 152 -17.10 8.05 5.80
C ASN A 152 -16.03 8.28 4.72
N ASN A 153 -16.42 8.80 3.56
CA ASN A 153 -15.48 9.13 2.49
C ASN A 153 -14.47 10.20 2.95
N GLU A 154 -14.96 11.26 3.60
CA GLU A 154 -14.13 12.31 4.21
C GLU A 154 -13.17 11.74 5.26
N ARG A 155 -13.67 10.85 6.14
CA ARG A 155 -12.84 10.17 7.14
C ARG A 155 -11.75 9.34 6.48
N THR A 156 -12.06 8.56 5.44
CA THR A 156 -11.06 7.75 4.73
C THR A 156 -9.97 8.63 4.12
N ARG A 157 -10.35 9.74 3.45
CA ARG A 157 -9.39 10.70 2.89
C ARG A 157 -8.54 11.34 3.98
N LEU A 158 -9.14 11.78 5.08
CA LEU A 158 -8.44 12.35 6.23
C LEU A 158 -7.45 11.35 6.83
N LEU A 159 -7.90 10.12 7.09
CA LEU A 159 -7.06 9.05 7.63
C LEU A 159 -5.89 8.75 6.72
N LEU A 160 -6.06 8.77 5.40
CA LEU A 160 -4.99 8.50 4.45
C LEU A 160 -4.24 9.76 4.00
N LYS A 161 -4.59 10.95 4.50
CA LYS A 161 -4.04 12.26 4.09
C LYS A 161 -4.11 12.49 2.57
N ILE A 162 -5.22 12.09 1.97
CA ILE A 162 -5.52 12.35 0.56
C ILE A 162 -6.03 13.79 0.47
N ALA A 163 -5.47 14.56 -0.47
CA ALA A 163 -5.78 15.98 -0.67
C ALA A 163 -7.11 16.19 -1.41
#